data_AF-A0A7Y3H5D0-F1
#
_entry.id   AF-A0A7Y3H5D0-F1
#
_cell.length_a   1.000
_cell.length_b   1.000
_cell.length_c   1.000
_cell.angle_alpha   90.00
_cell.angle_beta   90.00
_cell.angle_gamma   90.00
#
_symmetry.space_group_name_H-M   'P 1'
#
loop_
_entity.id
_entity.type
_entity.pdbx_description
1 polymer ?
#
loop_
_entity_poly.entity_id
_entity_poly.type
_entity_poly.pdbx_seq_one_letter_code
_entity_poly.pdbx_strand_id
1 'polypeptide(L)'
;MRIQRIIYIILIFCCFRQGVAQDIFVNKFEISQDSFEVFKEQVSFPATKTVLVPRVKPKPKAKEELKESAPQSSGANGIVRYLIYALVILLSLFLITIIFSKIKKDKEINPIPTNLNEIEDISEINSEALYEKAIRESNYRLAIRMQFIKVLQILSENKIIFWQPNKTNRDYKNEIIDNNTRESFEYLTLIYDLAWYGNKSVTRDVFEVYNAKFLTFINNNNVRK
;
A
#
# COMPACT_ATOMS: atom_id res chain seq x y z
N MET A 1 28.06 11.49 -9.50
CA MET A 1 26.86 11.22 -10.34
C MET A 1 25.51 11.25 -9.62
N ARG A 2 25.39 10.98 -8.32
CA ARG A 2 24.07 10.94 -7.63
C ARG A 2 23.52 12.31 -7.22
N ILE A 3 24.38 13.28 -6.92
CA ILE A 3 23.98 14.64 -6.54
C ILE A 3 23.40 15.41 -7.75
N GLN A 4 23.97 15.23 -8.95
CA GLN A 4 23.46 15.85 -10.17
C GLN A 4 22.04 15.37 -10.54
N ARG A 5 21.70 14.11 -10.25
CA ARG A 5 20.34 13.57 -10.47
C ARG A 5 19.31 14.16 -9.50
N ILE A 6 19.72 14.46 -8.26
CA ILE A 6 18.85 15.08 -7.26
C ILE A 6 18.58 16.54 -7.61
N ILE A 7 19.59 17.28 -8.10
CA ILE A 7 19.42 18.66 -8.59
C ILE A 7 18.44 18.69 -9.78
N TYR A 8 18.53 17.72 -10.71
CA TYR A 8 17.63 17.64 -11.86
C TYR A 8 16.18 17.36 -11.46
N ILE A 9 15.95 16.51 -10.46
CA ILE A 9 14.60 16.21 -9.95
C ILE A 9 14.00 17.43 -9.24
N ILE A 10 14.81 18.20 -8.51
CA ILE A 10 14.38 19.45 -7.86
C ILE A 10 14.07 20.52 -8.93
N LEU A 11 14.87 20.62 -10.00
CA LEU A 11 14.62 21.50 -11.13
C LEU A 11 13.32 21.15 -11.87
N ILE A 12 13.04 19.85 -12.07
CA ILE A 12 11.79 19.37 -12.66
C ILE A 12 10.59 19.71 -11.75
N PHE A 13 10.72 19.55 -10.43
CA PHE A 13 9.65 19.88 -9.48
C PHE A 13 9.40 21.39 -9.36
N CYS A 14 10.45 22.20 -9.53
CA CYS A 14 10.36 23.66 -9.55
C CYS A 14 9.74 24.19 -10.85
N CYS A 15 9.99 23.52 -11.99
CA CYS A 15 9.30 23.78 -13.26
C CYS A 15 7.85 23.29 -13.26
N PHE A 16 7.52 22.21 -12.56
CA PHE A 16 6.15 21.68 -12.48
C PHE A 16 5.18 22.62 -11.74
N ARG A 17 5.70 23.52 -10.88
CA ARG A 17 4.91 24.57 -10.20
C ARG A 17 4.45 25.69 -11.15
N GLN A 18 4.97 25.80 -12.37
CA GLN A 18 4.57 26.81 -13.36
C GLN A 18 3.68 26.28 -14.50
N GLY A 19 3.18 25.03 -14.43
CA GLY A 19 2.36 24.48 -15.50
C GLY A 19 1.42 23.38 -15.05
N VAL A 20 0.39 23.72 -14.28
CA VAL A 20 -0.81 22.87 -14.15
C VAL A 20 -2.04 23.76 -14.28
N ALA A 21 -2.18 24.38 -15.45
CA ALA A 21 -3.49 24.65 -16.03
C ALA A 21 -3.71 23.51 -17.03
N GLN A 22 -4.14 22.36 -16.53
CA GLN A 22 -4.57 21.26 -17.38
C GLN A 22 -6.04 21.07 -17.11
N ASP A 23 -6.82 21.54 -18.08
CA ASP A 23 -8.25 21.39 -18.17
C ASP A 23 -8.64 19.93 -17.85
N ILE A 24 -9.37 19.75 -16.75
CA ILE A 24 -10.21 18.57 -16.58
C ILE A 24 -11.41 18.82 -17.49
N PHE A 25 -11.23 18.66 -18.80
CA PHE A 25 -12.36 18.54 -19.70
C PHE A 25 -12.73 17.06 -19.77
N VAL A 26 -13.64 16.72 -18.86
CA VAL A 26 -14.45 15.51 -18.84
C VAL A 26 -14.84 15.14 -20.26
N ASN A 27 -14.72 13.85 -20.60
CA ASN A 27 -15.30 13.26 -21.82
C ASN A 27 -16.67 13.89 -22.08
N LYS A 28 -16.77 14.71 -23.12
CA LYS A 28 -18.04 15.25 -23.59
C LYS A 28 -18.80 14.05 -24.17
N PHE A 29 -19.62 13.42 -23.34
CA PHE A 29 -20.63 12.50 -23.79
C PHE A 29 -21.65 13.33 -24.56
N GLU A 30 -21.52 13.38 -25.89
CA GLU A 30 -22.49 14.01 -26.76
C GLU A 30 -23.78 13.20 -26.72
N ILE A 31 -24.74 13.68 -25.93
CA ILE A 31 -26.13 13.25 -26.03
C ILE A 31 -26.62 13.71 -27.41
N SER A 32 -26.92 12.77 -28.30
CA SER A 32 -27.54 13.06 -29.60
C SER A 32 -28.92 13.69 -29.36
N GLN A 33 -29.29 14.70 -30.16
CA GLN A 33 -30.59 15.37 -30.07
C GLN A 33 -31.78 14.38 -30.11
N ASP A 34 -31.59 13.24 -30.77
CA ASP A 34 -32.60 12.18 -30.90
C ASP A 34 -32.96 11.53 -29.55
N SER A 35 -32.02 11.48 -28.61
CA SER A 35 -32.25 10.91 -27.27
C SER A 35 -33.10 11.84 -26.39
N PHE A 36 -33.14 13.13 -26.72
CA PHE A 36 -33.86 14.14 -25.94
C PHE A 36 -35.35 14.23 -26.30
N GLU A 37 -35.70 13.96 -27.56
CA GLU A 37 -37.10 13.91 -28.04
C GLU A 37 -37.87 12.75 -27.39
N VAL A 38 -37.24 11.57 -27.29
CA VAL A 38 -37.81 10.39 -26.61
C VAL A 38 -38.09 10.67 -25.12
N PHE A 39 -37.23 11.45 -24.48
CA PHE A 39 -37.36 11.77 -23.05
C PHE A 39 -38.46 12.82 -22.78
N LYS A 40 -38.69 13.75 -23.72
CA LYS A 40 -39.76 14.76 -23.61
C LYS A 40 -41.16 14.14 -23.58
N GLU A 41 -41.36 13.06 -24.32
CA GLU A 41 -42.66 12.38 -24.41
C GLU A 41 -43.02 11.61 -23.13
N GLN A 42 -42.00 11.22 -22.34
CA GLN A 42 -42.18 10.44 -21.12
C GLN A 42 -42.29 11.27 -19.83
N VAL A 43 -42.09 12.59 -19.88
CA VAL A 43 -42.10 13.44 -18.68
C VAL A 43 -43.09 14.60 -18.82
N SER A 44 -44.30 14.40 -18.28
CA SER A 44 -45.26 15.49 -18.09
C SER A 44 -44.95 16.25 -16.82
N PHE A 45 -44.38 17.45 -16.96
CA PHE A 45 -44.20 18.36 -15.83
C PHE A 45 -45.51 19.11 -15.53
N PRO A 46 -46.05 19.08 -14.31
CA PRO A 46 -47.16 19.95 -13.94
C PRO A 46 -46.68 21.41 -13.94
N ALA A 47 -47.47 22.30 -14.56
CA ALA A 47 -47.15 23.71 -14.70
C ALA A 47 -46.92 24.36 -13.32
N THR A 48 -45.66 24.65 -12.99
CA THR A 48 -45.29 25.34 -11.75
C THR A 48 -45.61 26.82 -11.90
N LYS A 49 -46.50 27.33 -11.05
CA LYS A 49 -47.04 28.69 -11.07
C LYS A 49 -46.12 29.76 -10.42
N THR A 50 -44.81 29.55 -10.44
CA THR A 50 -43.86 30.45 -9.78
C THR A 50 -43.18 31.34 -10.82
N VAL A 51 -43.54 32.62 -10.81
CA VAL A 51 -42.95 33.65 -11.68
C VAL A 51 -41.48 33.84 -11.32
N LEU A 52 -40.59 33.71 -12.31
CA LEU A 52 -39.17 33.98 -12.15
C LEU A 52 -38.96 35.49 -11.91
N VAL A 53 -38.47 35.86 -10.73
CA VAL A 53 -38.07 37.24 -10.42
C VAL A 53 -36.65 37.49 -10.98
N PRO A 54 -36.44 38.48 -11.85
CA PRO A 54 -35.11 38.82 -12.34
C PRO A 54 -34.19 39.27 -11.20
N ARG A 55 -33.03 38.63 -11.04
CA ARG A 55 -32.01 39.05 -10.08
C ARG A 55 -31.38 40.36 -10.57
N VAL A 56 -31.71 41.47 -9.90
CA VAL A 56 -31.09 42.77 -10.15
C VAL A 56 -29.58 42.66 -9.92
N LYS A 57 -28.78 42.91 -10.96
CA LYS A 57 -27.32 43.02 -10.83
C LYS A 57 -27.00 44.33 -10.10
N PRO A 58 -26.22 44.33 -9.01
CA PRO A 58 -25.87 45.57 -8.31
C PRO A 58 -24.98 46.45 -9.20
N LYS A 59 -25.32 47.74 -9.27
CA LYS A 59 -24.61 48.80 -10.01
C LYS A 59 -23.21 49.00 -9.41
N PRO A 60 -22.15 49.27 -10.22
CA PRO A 60 -20.81 49.50 -9.68
C PRO A 60 -20.81 50.81 -8.90
N LYS A 61 -20.50 50.76 -7.59
CA LYS A 61 -20.23 51.96 -6.81
C LYS A 61 -18.82 52.47 -7.14
N ALA A 62 -18.73 53.78 -7.38
CA ALA A 62 -17.51 54.50 -7.63
C ALA A 62 -16.48 54.27 -6.52
N LYS A 63 -15.21 54.11 -6.92
CA LYS A 63 -14.07 53.97 -6.02
C LYS A 63 -13.81 55.32 -5.35
N GLU A 64 -14.03 55.41 -4.05
CA GLU A 64 -13.40 56.42 -3.22
C GLU A 64 -11.98 55.92 -2.87
N GLU A 65 -10.98 56.71 -3.24
CA GLU A 65 -9.58 56.43 -2.93
C GLU A 65 -9.32 56.66 -1.44
N LEU A 66 -9.26 55.57 -0.67
CA LEU A 66 -8.67 55.58 0.67
C LEU A 66 -7.16 55.38 0.51
N LYS A 67 -6.38 56.42 0.85
CA LYS A 67 -4.92 56.32 0.95
C LYS A 67 -4.55 55.40 2.12
N GLU A 68 -4.26 54.15 1.80
CA GLU A 68 -3.68 53.19 2.75
C GLU A 68 -2.16 53.36 2.75
N SER A 69 -1.63 53.98 3.82
CA SER A 69 -0.20 54.08 4.06
C SER A 69 0.36 52.67 4.31
N ALA A 70 1.21 52.21 3.39
CA ALA A 70 1.96 50.97 3.51
C ALA A 70 2.72 50.88 4.85
N PRO A 71 2.82 49.70 5.48
CA PRO A 71 3.78 49.50 6.56
C PRO A 71 5.19 49.55 5.95
N GLN A 72 5.88 50.66 6.17
CA GLN A 72 7.32 50.76 5.94
C GLN A 72 8.02 49.83 6.92
N SER A 73 8.27 48.58 6.51
CA SER A 73 9.23 47.73 7.21
C SER A 73 10.64 48.16 6.82
N SER A 74 11.23 49.01 7.64
CA SER A 74 12.61 49.46 7.58
C SER A 74 13.60 48.28 7.48
N GLY A 75 14.35 48.25 6.38
CA GLY A 75 15.82 48.18 6.37
C GLY A 75 16.57 47.26 7.35
N ALA A 76 16.13 46.03 7.62
CA ALA A 76 16.99 44.94 8.13
C ALA A 76 16.41 43.52 7.88
N ASN A 77 15.28 43.41 7.17
CA ASN A 77 14.40 42.24 7.24
C ASN A 77 14.58 41.23 6.10
N GLY A 78 15.48 41.47 5.15
CA GLY A 78 15.74 40.55 4.05
C GLY A 78 16.48 39.30 4.53
N ILE A 79 17.60 39.51 5.22
CA ILE A 79 18.51 38.44 5.65
C ILE A 79 17.81 37.51 6.66
N VAL A 80 17.05 38.07 7.60
CA VAL A 80 16.29 37.28 8.60
C VAL A 80 15.26 36.38 7.93
N ARG A 81 14.56 36.86 6.89
CA ARG A 81 13.61 36.04 6.13
C ARG A 81 14.33 34.89 5.40
N TYR A 82 15.49 35.15 4.79
CA TYR A 82 16.29 34.10 4.16
C TYR A 82 16.81 33.07 5.16
N LEU A 83 17.20 33.49 6.37
CA LEU A 83 17.62 32.57 7.44
C LEU A 83 16.46 31.67 7.91
N ILE A 84 15.25 32.20 8.03
CA ILE A 84 14.06 31.41 8.38
C ILE A 84 13.74 30.39 7.27
N TYR A 85 13.77 30.80 5.99
CA TYR A 85 13.57 29.85 4.89
C TYR A 85 14.66 28.78 4.82
N ALA A 86 15.93 29.14 5.03
CA ALA A 86 17.04 28.18 5.07
C ALA A 86 16.86 27.15 6.19
N LEU A 87 16.39 27.59 7.37
CA LEU A 87 16.10 26.70 8.49
C LEU A 87 14.96 25.72 8.19
N VAL A 88 13.88 26.19 7.56
CA VAL A 88 12.74 25.34 7.17
C VAL A 88 13.16 24.31 6.12
N ILE A 89 14.00 24.70 5.14
CA ILE A 89 14.52 23.77 4.13
C ILE A 89 15.44 22.73 4.77
N LEU A 90 16.34 23.14 5.67
CA LEU A 90 17.23 22.23 6.40
C LEU A 90 16.43 21.21 7.21
N LEU A 91 15.39 21.67 7.93
CA LEU A 91 14.53 20.81 8.73
C LEU A 91 13.73 19.85 7.85
N SER A 92 13.21 20.34 6.72
CA SER A 92 12.49 19.51 5.75
C SER A 92 13.40 18.42 5.16
N LEU A 93 14.63 18.77 4.78
CA LEU A 93 15.62 17.81 4.30
C LEU A 93 16.01 16.81 5.38
N PHE A 94 16.14 17.22 6.64
CA PHE A 94 16.42 16.34 7.77
C PHE A 94 15.28 15.35 8.05
N LEU A 95 14.02 15.79 7.96
CA LEU A 95 12.87 14.90 8.04
C LEU A 95 12.87 13.91 6.88
N ILE A 96 13.16 14.37 5.66
CA ILE A 96 13.28 13.51 4.48
C ILE A 96 14.40 12.48 4.69
N THR A 97 15.59 12.87 5.17
CA THR A 97 16.67 11.90 5.40
C THR A 97 16.31 10.89 6.50
N ILE A 98 15.63 11.29 7.57
CA ILE A 98 15.15 10.36 8.61
C ILE A 98 14.12 9.37 8.03
N ILE A 99 13.14 9.88 7.26
CA ILE A 99 12.09 9.05 6.65
C ILE A 99 12.70 8.09 5.64
N PHE A 100 13.58 8.58 4.76
CA PHE A 100 14.25 7.76 3.74
C PHE A 100 15.32 6.82 4.32
N SER A 101 15.97 7.15 5.44
CA SER A 101 16.87 6.21 6.14
C SER A 101 16.12 5.10 6.87
N LYS A 102 14.89 5.36 7.32
CA LYS A 102 14.00 4.32 7.84
C LYS A 102 13.40 3.45 6.73
N ILE A 103 13.27 3.98 5.52
CA ILE A 103 12.96 3.22 4.31
C ILE A 103 14.27 2.66 3.75
N LYS A 104 14.85 1.67 4.43
CA LYS A 104 15.91 0.85 3.81
C LYS A 104 15.31 0.28 2.52
N LYS A 105 15.91 0.65 1.40
CA LYS A 105 15.69 0.02 0.10
C LYS A 105 15.99 -1.46 0.26
N ASP A 106 14.95 -2.28 0.34
CA ASP A 106 15.06 -3.70 0.07
C ASP A 106 15.61 -3.82 -1.37
N LYS A 107 16.90 -4.12 -1.45
CA LYS A 107 17.55 -4.57 -2.67
C LYS A 107 16.82 -5.84 -3.10
N GLU A 108 16.45 -5.86 -4.37
CA GLU A 108 15.94 -7.02 -5.12
C GLU A 108 14.78 -7.74 -4.42
N ILE A 109 13.60 -7.28 -4.81
CA ILE A 109 12.33 -7.95 -4.61
C ILE A 109 12.46 -9.31 -5.32
N ASN A 110 12.76 -10.37 -4.57
CA ASN A 110 12.21 -11.67 -4.94
C ASN A 110 10.70 -11.44 -4.99
N PRO A 111 10.05 -11.56 -6.17
CA PRO A 111 8.60 -11.38 -6.25
C PRO A 111 8.01 -12.34 -5.23
N ILE A 112 7.29 -11.80 -4.25
CA ILE A 112 6.58 -12.62 -3.26
C ILE A 112 5.70 -13.54 -4.10
N PRO A 113 5.91 -14.88 -4.08
CA PRO A 113 5.19 -15.75 -4.99
C PRO A 113 3.73 -15.75 -4.59
N THR A 114 2.94 -14.98 -5.33
CA THR A 114 1.49 -14.90 -5.18
C THR A 114 0.88 -16.28 -5.42
N ASN A 115 1.53 -17.09 -6.27
CA ASN A 115 1.17 -18.46 -6.56
C ASN A 115 2.33 -19.41 -6.23
N LEU A 116 2.09 -20.38 -5.35
CA LEU A 116 3.08 -21.43 -5.05
C LEU A 116 3.18 -22.46 -6.19
N ASN A 117 2.18 -22.49 -7.09
CA ASN A 117 2.13 -23.44 -8.20
C ASN A 117 3.13 -23.10 -9.32
N GLU A 118 3.69 -21.89 -9.31
CA GLU A 118 4.73 -21.44 -10.26
C GLU A 118 6.15 -21.79 -9.79
N ILE A 119 6.28 -22.38 -8.59
CA ILE A 119 7.56 -22.69 -7.98
C ILE A 119 7.93 -24.14 -8.31
N GLU A 120 9.11 -24.35 -8.88
CA GLU A 120 9.61 -25.70 -9.20
C GLU A 120 10.24 -26.39 -7.98
N ASP A 121 10.86 -25.63 -7.07
CA ASP A 121 11.44 -26.14 -5.84
C ASP A 121 11.14 -25.22 -4.64
N ILE A 122 10.50 -25.79 -3.62
CA ILE A 122 10.21 -25.10 -2.37
C ILE A 122 11.48 -24.71 -1.61
N SER A 123 12.60 -25.39 -1.83
CA SER A 123 13.88 -25.14 -1.13
C SER A 123 14.50 -23.78 -1.51
N GLU A 124 14.23 -23.29 -2.71
CA GLU A 124 14.75 -22.01 -3.21
C GLU A 124 14.08 -20.80 -2.54
N ILE A 125 12.90 -21.00 -1.95
CA ILE A 125 12.16 -19.95 -1.27
C ILE A 125 12.89 -19.55 0.02
N ASN A 126 13.37 -18.31 0.08
CA ASN A 126 13.88 -17.73 1.32
C ASN A 126 12.71 -17.34 2.25
N SER A 127 12.09 -18.37 2.85
CA SER A 127 10.93 -18.26 3.74
C SER A 127 11.22 -17.37 4.95
N GLU A 128 12.45 -17.40 5.48
CA GLU A 128 12.88 -16.59 6.62
C GLU A 128 12.91 -15.09 6.28
N ALA A 129 13.57 -14.71 5.18
CA ALA A 129 13.63 -13.31 4.76
C ALA A 129 12.23 -12.76 4.43
N LEU A 130 11.37 -13.58 3.82
CA LEU A 130 9.99 -13.22 3.51
C LEU A 130 9.12 -13.12 4.77
N TYR A 131 9.34 -13.98 5.77
CA TYR A 131 8.68 -13.89 7.07
C TYR A 131 9.03 -12.57 7.76
N GLU A 132 10.32 -12.26 7.88
CA GLU A 132 10.80 -11.01 8.49
C GLU A 132 10.24 -9.77 7.78
N LYS A 133 10.18 -9.81 6.44
CA LYS A 133 9.54 -8.75 5.67
C LYS A 133 8.04 -8.62 5.99
N ALA A 134 7.32 -9.73 6.03
CA ALA A 134 5.89 -9.74 6.34
C ALA A 134 5.60 -9.19 7.75
N ILE A 135 6.44 -9.48 8.73
CA ILE A 135 6.32 -8.92 10.09
C ILE A 135 6.55 -7.42 10.09
N ARG A 136 7.59 -6.91 9.40
CA ARG A 136 7.85 -5.47 9.29
C ARG A 136 6.69 -4.71 8.64
N GLU A 137 6.03 -5.32 7.67
CA GLU A 137 4.88 -4.77 6.97
C GLU A 137 3.55 -4.99 7.73
N SER A 138 3.58 -5.64 8.91
CA SER A 138 2.39 -6.05 9.67
C SER A 138 1.42 -6.94 8.85
N ASN A 139 1.94 -7.64 7.85
CA ASN A 139 1.19 -8.58 7.02
C ASN A 139 1.22 -9.98 7.67
N TYR A 140 0.42 -10.15 8.72
CA TYR A 140 0.42 -11.38 9.51
C TYR A 140 -0.07 -12.61 8.73
N ARG A 141 -0.94 -12.41 7.72
CA ARG A 141 -1.38 -13.48 6.82
C ARG A 141 -0.21 -14.03 6.01
N LEU A 142 0.60 -13.14 5.44
CA LEU A 142 1.80 -13.54 4.71
C LEU A 142 2.83 -14.18 5.64
N ALA A 143 3.00 -13.65 6.86
CA ALA A 143 3.91 -14.23 7.85
C ALA A 143 3.55 -15.69 8.18
N ILE A 144 2.27 -16.01 8.39
CA ILE A 144 1.81 -17.39 8.61
C ILE A 144 2.08 -18.27 7.39
N ARG A 145 1.82 -17.76 6.18
CA ARG A 145 2.13 -18.49 4.94
C ARG A 145 3.62 -18.84 4.87
N MET A 146 4.51 -17.91 5.19
CA MET A 146 5.95 -18.17 5.17
C MET A 146 6.39 -19.18 6.23
N GLN A 147 5.79 -19.15 7.42
CA GLN A 147 6.00 -20.18 8.44
C GLN A 147 5.54 -21.57 7.98
N PHE A 148 4.39 -21.65 7.30
CA PHE A 148 3.93 -22.93 6.73
C PHE A 148 4.87 -23.45 5.63
N ILE A 149 5.38 -22.57 4.76
CA ILE A 149 6.43 -22.94 3.80
C ILE A 149 7.67 -23.46 4.52
N LYS A 150 8.10 -22.81 5.61
CA LYS A 150 9.25 -23.28 6.40
C LYS A 150 9.03 -24.68 6.98
N VAL A 151 7.80 -24.98 7.43
CA VAL A 151 7.43 -26.33 7.90
C VAL A 151 7.55 -27.36 6.79
N LEU A 152 7.03 -27.08 5.58
CA LEU A 152 7.17 -27.97 4.43
C LEU A 152 8.63 -28.17 4.04
N GLN A 153 9.44 -27.11 4.06
CA GLN A 153 10.89 -27.19 3.81
C GLN A 153 11.57 -28.12 4.80
N ILE A 154 11.33 -27.97 6.11
CA ILE A 154 11.94 -28.84 7.14
C ILE A 154 11.52 -30.30 6.96
N LEU A 155 10.23 -30.56 6.70
CA LEU A 155 9.74 -31.92 6.46
C LEU A 155 10.37 -32.53 5.20
N SER A 156 10.55 -31.74 4.14
CA SER A 156 11.19 -32.16 2.90
C SER A 156 12.69 -32.40 3.08
N GLU A 157 13.40 -31.50 3.78
CA GLU A 157 14.82 -31.64 4.13
C GLU A 157 15.08 -32.91 4.95
N ASN A 158 14.17 -33.22 5.88
CA ASN A 158 14.22 -34.43 6.70
C ASN A 158 13.72 -35.69 5.95
N LYS A 159 13.38 -35.59 4.67
CA LYS A 159 12.85 -36.67 3.81
C LYS A 159 11.59 -37.33 4.37
N ILE A 160 10.82 -36.60 5.17
CA ILE A 160 9.53 -37.05 5.72
C ILE A 160 8.44 -36.92 4.65
N ILE A 161 8.51 -35.85 3.86
CA ILE A 161 7.63 -35.63 2.70
C ILE A 161 8.47 -35.43 1.44
N PHE A 162 7.87 -35.71 0.28
CA PHE A 162 8.42 -35.38 -1.03
C PHE A 162 7.62 -34.24 -1.65
N TRP A 163 8.14 -33.02 -1.56
CA TRP A 163 7.43 -31.83 -2.02
C TRP A 163 7.25 -31.80 -3.55
N GLN A 164 6.05 -31.42 -4.00
CA GLN A 164 5.72 -31.18 -5.40
C GLN A 164 4.66 -30.07 -5.53
N PRO A 165 4.72 -29.20 -6.56
CA PRO A 165 3.79 -28.07 -6.70
C PRO A 165 2.32 -28.48 -6.89
N ASN A 166 2.06 -29.68 -7.40
CA ASN A 166 0.71 -30.20 -7.65
C ASN A 166 0.12 -31.01 -6.49
N LYS A 167 0.87 -31.23 -5.40
CA LYS A 167 0.38 -31.98 -4.23
C LYS A 167 -0.42 -31.10 -3.29
N THR A 168 -1.46 -31.68 -2.70
CA THR A 168 -2.29 -31.02 -1.70
C THR A 168 -1.73 -31.19 -0.28
N ASN A 169 -2.17 -30.37 0.65
CA ASN A 169 -1.85 -30.53 2.07
C ASN A 169 -2.27 -31.92 2.62
N ARG A 170 -3.34 -32.51 2.06
CA ARG A 170 -3.79 -33.86 2.42
C ARG A 170 -2.79 -34.92 1.94
N ASP A 171 -2.21 -34.75 0.76
CA ASP A 171 -1.20 -35.67 0.24
C ASP A 171 0.04 -35.65 1.14
N TYR A 172 0.51 -34.46 1.52
CA TYR A 172 1.62 -34.33 2.47
C TYR A 172 1.32 -34.95 3.83
N LYS A 173 0.09 -34.80 4.34
CA LYS A 173 -0.31 -35.46 5.60
C LYS A 173 -0.19 -36.98 5.52
N ASN A 174 -0.57 -37.57 4.39
CA ASN A 174 -0.57 -39.02 4.20
C ASN A 174 0.85 -39.60 4.04
N GLU A 175 1.84 -38.79 3.66
CA GLU A 175 3.25 -39.19 3.60
C GLU A 175 3.90 -39.30 5.00
N ILE A 176 3.37 -38.57 5.98
CA ILE A 176 3.92 -38.54 7.34
C ILE A 176 3.53 -39.81 8.10
N ILE A 177 4.50 -40.70 8.29
CA ILE A 177 4.31 -41.97 9.01
C ILE A 177 4.11 -41.75 10.51
N ASP A 178 4.98 -40.96 11.15
CA ASP A 178 4.93 -40.70 12.60
C ASP A 178 3.64 -39.99 13.02
N ASN A 179 2.88 -40.60 13.94
CA ASN A 179 1.55 -40.12 14.30
C ASN A 179 1.58 -38.74 14.98
N ASN A 180 2.56 -38.51 15.86
CA ASN A 180 2.70 -37.22 16.57
C ASN A 180 3.03 -36.07 15.60
N THR A 181 3.94 -36.33 14.66
CA THR A 181 4.30 -35.37 13.61
C THR A 181 3.11 -35.12 12.67
N ARG A 182 2.36 -36.17 12.32
CA ARG A 182 1.17 -36.07 11.45
C ARG A 182 0.07 -35.23 12.07
N GLU A 183 -0.26 -35.47 13.34
CA GLU A 183 -1.27 -34.68 14.08
C GLU A 183 -0.84 -33.22 14.23
N SER A 184 0.43 -32.98 14.54
CA SER A 184 0.97 -31.62 14.63
C SER A 184 0.91 -30.91 13.28
N PHE A 185 1.27 -31.59 12.19
CA PHE A 185 1.19 -31.06 10.83
C PHE A 185 -0.25 -30.76 10.41
N GLU A 186 -1.20 -31.62 10.76
CA GLU A 186 -2.63 -31.41 10.49
C GLU A 186 -3.14 -30.15 11.20
N TYR A 187 -2.75 -29.93 12.45
CA TYR A 187 -3.11 -28.72 13.18
C TYR A 187 -2.49 -27.45 12.56
N LEU A 188 -1.23 -27.50 12.13
CA LEU A 188 -0.59 -26.38 11.42
C LEU A 188 -1.22 -26.09 10.06
N THR A 189 -1.63 -27.14 9.34
CA THR A 189 -2.38 -27.04 8.09
C THR A 189 -3.71 -26.32 8.31
N LEU A 190 -4.45 -26.67 9.36
CA LEU A 190 -5.69 -26.00 9.71
C LEU A 190 -5.47 -24.50 9.97
N ILE A 191 -4.44 -24.15 10.74
CA ILE A 191 -4.09 -22.74 10.99
C ILE A 191 -3.78 -22.02 9.67
N TYR A 192 -2.99 -22.65 8.80
CA TYR A 192 -2.67 -22.10 7.48
C TYR A 192 -3.92 -21.87 6.63
N ASP A 193 -4.81 -22.86 6.54
CA ASP A 193 -6.04 -22.76 5.76
C ASP A 193 -6.97 -21.66 6.30
N LEU A 194 -7.09 -21.57 7.63
CA LEU A 194 -7.85 -20.50 8.29
C LEU A 194 -7.23 -19.11 8.06
N ALA A 195 -5.90 -19.01 8.07
CA ALA A 195 -5.22 -17.74 7.85
C ALA A 195 -5.29 -17.30 6.38
N TRP A 196 -5.19 -18.22 5.43
CA TRP A 196 -5.05 -17.93 4.01
C TRP A 196 -6.37 -17.95 3.24
N TYR A 197 -7.21 -18.96 3.45
CA TYR A 197 -8.52 -19.08 2.79
C TYR A 197 -9.66 -18.59 3.68
N GLY A 198 -9.39 -18.32 4.96
CA GLY A 198 -10.39 -17.77 5.87
C GLY A 198 -10.83 -16.36 5.50
N ASN A 199 -12.10 -16.08 5.79
CA ASN A 199 -12.78 -14.84 5.44
C ASN A 199 -12.44 -13.66 6.37
N LYS A 200 -11.74 -13.92 7.49
CA LYS A 200 -11.37 -12.91 8.49
C LYS A 200 -9.92 -12.48 8.34
N SER A 201 -9.63 -11.23 8.66
CA SER A 201 -8.25 -10.75 8.78
C SER A 201 -7.58 -11.36 10.01
N VAL A 202 -6.29 -11.66 9.88
CA VAL A 202 -5.47 -12.13 11.00
C VAL A 202 -4.99 -10.91 11.77
N THR A 203 -5.47 -10.74 13.01
CA THR A 203 -4.98 -9.70 13.92
C THR A 203 -3.64 -10.11 14.53
N ARG A 204 -2.92 -9.15 15.15
CA ARG A 204 -1.66 -9.43 15.84
C ARG A 204 -1.82 -10.51 16.92
N ASP A 205 -2.84 -10.39 17.77
CA ASP A 205 -3.03 -11.31 18.90
C ASP A 205 -3.27 -12.74 18.40
N VAL A 206 -4.09 -12.90 17.35
CA VAL A 206 -4.34 -14.21 16.71
C VAL A 206 -3.07 -14.74 16.08
N PHE A 207 -2.32 -13.86 15.40
CA PHE A 207 -1.03 -14.22 14.81
C PHE A 207 -0.04 -14.74 15.84
N GLU A 208 0.11 -14.08 16.99
CA GLU A 208 1.06 -14.50 18.03
C GLU A 208 0.74 -15.92 18.55
N VAL A 209 -0.54 -16.21 18.77
CA VAL A 209 -1.02 -17.55 19.18
C VAL A 209 -0.69 -18.60 18.12
N TYR A 210 -0.95 -18.30 16.85
CA TYR A 210 -0.67 -19.20 15.73
C TYR A 210 0.84 -19.41 15.54
N ASN A 211 1.61 -18.32 15.53
CA ASN A 211 3.05 -18.32 15.33
C ASN A 211 3.77 -19.15 16.41
N ALA A 212 3.32 -19.09 17.67
CA ALA A 212 3.86 -19.92 18.73
C ALA A 212 3.77 -21.43 18.43
N LYS A 213 2.71 -21.87 17.74
CA LYS A 213 2.53 -23.28 17.35
C LYS A 213 3.49 -23.68 16.24
N PHE A 214 3.68 -22.82 15.24
CA PHE A 214 4.68 -23.01 14.19
C PHE A 214 6.10 -23.09 14.76
N LEU A 215 6.48 -22.13 15.61
CA LEU A 215 7.80 -22.10 16.24
C LEU A 215 8.07 -23.34 17.09
N THR A 216 7.07 -23.82 17.85
CA THR A 216 7.19 -25.05 18.63
C THR A 216 7.50 -26.24 17.73
N PHE A 217 6.77 -26.40 16.63
CA PHE A 217 7.00 -27.49 15.68
C PHE A 217 8.37 -27.40 15.00
N ILE A 218 8.76 -26.20 14.55
CA ILE A 218 10.04 -25.95 13.88
C ILE A 218 11.20 -26.27 14.81
N ASN A 219 11.16 -25.79 16.06
CA ASN A 219 12.20 -26.04 17.05
C ASN A 219 12.32 -27.54 17.34
N ASN A 220 11.21 -28.25 17.53
CA ASN A 220 11.20 -29.68 17.83
C ASN A 220 11.75 -30.56 16.68
N ASN A 221 11.75 -30.06 15.44
CA ASN A 221 12.26 -30.79 14.28
C ASN A 221 13.67 -30.34 13.85
N ASN A 222 14.10 -29.14 14.22
CA ASN A 222 15.48 -28.67 14.01
C ASN A 222 16.46 -29.29 15.04
N VAL A 223 16.01 -29.57 16.26
CA VAL A 223 16.83 -30.11 17.36
C VAL A 223 17.16 -31.61 17.17
N ARG A 224 16.48 -32.33 16.27
CA ARG A 224 16.74 -33.76 16.01
C ARG A 224 17.87 -34.02 14.99
N LYS A 225 18.60 -32.98 14.56
CA LYS A 225 19.87 -33.10 13.82
C LYS A 225 21.02 -33.35 14.79
#